data_AF-A0A224A1P2-F1
#
_entry.id   AF-A0A224A1P2-F1
#
_cell.length_a   1.000
_cell.length_b   1.000
_cell.length_c   1.000
_cell.angle_alpha   90.00
_cell.angle_beta   90.00
_cell.angle_gamma   90.00
#
_symmetry.space_group_name_H-M   'P 1'
#
loop_
_entity.id
_entity.type
_entity.pdbx_description
1 polymer ?
#
loop_
_entity_poly.entity_id
_entity_poly.type
_entity_poly.pdbx_seq_one_letter_code
_entity_poly.pdbx_strand_id
1 'polypeptide(L)' 'GTFRNQASRPYSFYSSLISYEEDQRQGAEPRKNFVKPNETKTYFWKVQHHMAPTKDEFDCKAWAYFSDVDL' A
#
# COMPACT_ATOMS: atom_id res chain seq x y z
N GLY A 1 -5.49 4.05 -6.55
CA GLY A 1 -6.60 4.25 -5.61
C GLY A 1 -6.29 5.43 -4.71
N THR A 2 -7.32 6.09 -4.18
CA THR A 2 -7.17 7.25 -3.28
C THR A 2 -7.59 6.86 -1.88
N PHE A 3 -6.75 7.14 -0.88
CA PHE A 3 -7.02 6.87 0.53
C PHE A 3 -7.12 8.19 1.29
N ARG A 4 -8.20 8.38 2.03
CA ARG A 4 -8.40 9.52 2.93
C ARG A 4 -8.48 9.02 4.36
N ASN A 5 -7.61 9.53 5.23
CA ASN A 5 -7.64 9.18 6.64
C ASN A 5 -8.71 10.03 7.36
N GLN A 6 -9.82 9.41 7.75
CA GLN A 6 -10.89 10.06 8.50
C GLN A 6 -10.84 9.78 10.02
N ALA A 7 -9.78 9.11 10.49
CA ALA A 7 -9.61 8.77 11.90
C ALA A 7 -8.80 9.83 12.66
N SER A 8 -8.69 9.65 13.98
CA SER A 8 -8.01 10.58 14.89
C SER A 8 -6.49 10.39 14.97
N ARG A 9 -5.98 9.21 14.61
CA ARG A 9 -4.54 8.89 14.57
C ARG A 9 -4.06 8.79 13.12
N PRO A 10 -2.75 8.95 12.86
CA PRO A 10 -2.17 8.63 11.56
C PRO A 10 -2.39 7.15 11.22
N TYR A 11 -2.77 6.87 9.98
CA TYR A 11 -2.89 5.51 9.43
C TYR A 11 -2.26 5.49 8.04
N SER A 12 -1.88 4.32 7.56
CA SER A 12 -1.34 4.12 6.22
C SER A 12 -2.18 3.15 5.41
N PHE A 13 -1.90 3.08 4.12
CA PHE A 13 -2.42 2.04 3.24
C PHE A 13 -1.24 1.19 2.75
N TYR A 14 -1.02 0.08 3.44
CA TYR A 14 0.05 -0.87 3.15
C TYR A 14 -0.50 -2.11 2.46
N SER A 15 0.17 -2.52 1.39
CA SER A 15 0.07 -3.86 0.83
C SER A 15 1.43 -4.25 0.26
N SER A 16 1.76 -5.54 0.33
CA SER A 16 2.97 -6.10 -0.29
C SER A 16 3.00 -5.95 -1.81
N LEU A 17 1.86 -5.62 -2.43
CA LEU A 17 1.74 -5.41 -3.88
C LEU A 17 2.14 -4.01 -4.35
N ILE A 18 2.23 -3.04 -3.45
CA ILE A 18 2.39 -1.64 -3.81
C ILE A 18 3.88 -1.32 -3.89
N SER A 19 4.29 -0.78 -5.04
CA SER A 19 5.60 -0.14 -5.19
C SER A 19 5.44 1.35 -4.89
N TYR A 20 6.03 1.81 -3.79
CA TYR A 20 5.94 3.22 -3.40
C TYR A 20 7.03 4.01 -4.09
N GLU A 21 6.68 5.12 -4.75
CA GLU A 21 7.67 5.98 -5.43
C GLU A 21 8.68 6.61 -4.45
N GLU A 22 8.27 6.84 -3.21
CA GLU A 22 9.14 7.35 -2.13
C GLU A 22 10.28 6.36 -1.81
N ASP A 23 10.03 5.05 -1.89
CA ASP A 23 11.03 4.00 -1.66
C ASP A 23 12.15 4.06 -2.72
N GLN A 24 11.87 4.58 -3.93
CA GLN A 24 12.89 4.76 -4.97
C GLN A 24 13.75 6.02 -4.76
N ARG A 25 13.29 7.00 -4.00
CA ARG A 25 13.98 8.29 -3.82
C ARG A 25 14.71 8.41 -2.49
N GLN A 26 14.28 7.70 -1.45
CA GLN A 26 14.76 7.90 -0.07
C GLN A 26 15.87 6.95 0.40
N GLY A 27 16.31 5.99 -0.42
CA GLY A 27 17.32 5.03 0.02
C GLY A 27 16.82 4.17 1.19
N ALA A 28 17.72 3.71 2.06
CA ALA A 28 17.39 2.80 3.19
C ALA A 28 16.67 3.47 4.38
N GLU A 29 16.20 4.72 4.25
CA GLU A 29 15.54 5.43 5.33
C GLU A 29 14.16 4.82 5.68
N PRO A 30 13.76 4.80 6.97
CA PRO A 30 12.51 4.21 7.39
C PRO A 30 11.31 4.91 6.74
N ARG A 31 10.45 4.08 6.19
CA ARG A 31 9.24 4.42 5.45
C ARG A 31 8.31 5.32 6.27
N LYS A 32 8.15 6.59 5.90
CA LYS A 32 7.12 7.48 6.49
C LYS A 32 5.86 7.51 5.62
N ASN A 33 5.22 6.35 5.45
CA ASN A 33 4.02 6.20 4.62
C ASN A 33 2.69 6.41 5.37
N PHE A 34 2.73 7.02 6.56
CA PHE A 34 1.51 7.40 7.27
C PHE A 34 0.83 8.60 6.60
N VAL A 35 -0.49 8.60 6.63
CA VAL A 35 -1.36 9.70 6.21
C VAL A 35 -1.95 10.31 7.47
N LYS A 36 -1.76 11.61 7.70
CA LYS A 36 -2.26 12.26 8.92
C LYS A 36 -3.79 12.34 8.91
N PRO A 37 -4.43 12.54 10.07
CA PRO A 37 -5.87 12.81 10.14
C PRO A 37 -6.31 13.89 9.15
N ASN A 38 -7.40 13.61 8.43
CA ASN A 38 -8.01 14.43 7.38
C ASN A 38 -7.18 14.61 6.10
N GLU A 39 -5.96 14.07 6.01
CA GLU A 39 -5.18 14.08 4.77
C GLU A 39 -5.62 12.97 3.81
N THR A 40 -5.27 13.16 2.53
CA THR A 40 -5.55 12.22 1.45
C THR A 40 -4.25 11.92 0.70
N LYS A 41 -3.95 10.64 0.48
CA LYS A 41 -2.81 10.18 -0.33
C LYS A 41 -3.30 9.29 -1.47
N THR A 42 -2.73 9.47 -2.64
CA THR A 42 -3.02 8.66 -3.83
C THR A 42 -1.93 7.62 -3.99
N TYR A 43 -2.32 6.36 -4.16
CA TYR A 43 -1.43 5.24 -4.43
C TYR A 43 -1.69 4.75 -5.85
N PHE A 44 -0.63 4.66 -6.64
CA PHE A 44 -0.70 4.18 -8.02
C PHE A 44 0.42 3.17 -8.25
N TRP A 45 0.04 1.98 -8.70
CA TRP A 45 0.97 0.95 -9.11
C TRP A 45 0.32 0.11 -10.22
N LYS A 46 1.15 -0.51 -11.05
CA LYS A 46 0.70 -1.43 -12.08
C LYS A 46 0.72 -2.86 -11.52
N VAL A 47 -0.41 -3.56 -11.60
CA VAL A 47 -0.49 -4.98 -11.22
C VAL A 47 0.40 -5.80 -12.16
N GLN A 48 1.31 -6.57 -11.57
CA GLN A 48 2.25 -7.42 -12.30
C GLN A 48 1.77 -8.87 -12.34
N HIS A 49 2.27 -9.67 -13.29
CA HIS A 49 1.84 -11.06 -13.45
C HIS A 49 2.08 -11.91 -12.19
N HIS A 50 3.17 -11.68 -11.46
CA HIS A 50 3.46 -12.40 -10.20
C HIS A 50 2.48 -12.09 -9.05
N MET A 51 1.65 -11.07 -9.20
CA MET A 51 0.60 -10.70 -8.25
C MET A 51 -0.74 -11.37 -8.58
N ALA A 52 -0.88 -11.91 -9.79
CA ALA A 52 -2.09 -12.56 -10.28
C ALA A 52 -2.14 -14.04 -9.85
N PRO A 53 -3.30 -14.71 -10.00
CA PRO A 53 -3.35 -16.17 -9.93
C PRO A 53 -2.42 -16.83 -10.95
N THR A 54 -1.85 -17.97 -10.55
CA THR A 54 -1.18 -18.91 -11.44
C THR A 54 -2.21 -19.77 -12.19
N LYS A 55 -1.75 -20.58 -13.16
CA LYS A 55 -2.63 -21.44 -13.97
C LYS A 55 -3.41 -22.49 -13.16
N ASP A 56 -2.88 -22.86 -11.98
CA ASP A 56 -3.44 -23.91 -11.13
C ASP A 56 -4.26 -23.33 -9.94
N GLU A 57 -4.32 -22.00 -9.82
CA GLU A 57 -5.13 -21.30 -8.82
C GLU A 57 -6.53 -20.97 -9.37
N PHE A 58 -7.46 -20.61 -8.47
CA PHE A 58 -8.76 -20.06 -8.87
C PHE A 58 -8.61 -18.77 -9.70
N ASP A 59 -9.66 -18.43 -10.44
CA ASP A 59 -9.71 -17.26 -11.34
C ASP A 59 -9.36 -15.91 -10.66
N CYS A 60 -9.45 -15.84 -9.32
CA CYS A 60 -9.14 -14.64 -8.55
C CYS A 60 -8.33 -14.95 -7.29
N LYS A 61 -7.29 -14.14 -7.04
CA LYS A 61 -6.40 -14.24 -5.88
C LYS A 61 -6.68 -13.09 -4.92
N ALA A 62 -6.90 -13.42 -3.65
CA ALA A 62 -7.08 -12.44 -2.59
C ALA A 62 -5.74 -11.99 -2.02
N TRP A 63 -5.58 -10.68 -1.83
CA TRP A 63 -4.44 -10.07 -1.16
C TRP A 63 -4.91 -9.17 -0.02
N ALA A 64 -4.20 -9.22 1.10
CA ALA A 64 -4.47 -8.37 2.24
C ALA A 64 -3.81 -6.99 2.06
N TYR A 65 -4.43 -6.01 2.71
CA TYR A 65 -3.87 -4.69 2.94
C TYR A 65 -4.25 -4.26 4.37
N PHE A 66 -3.41 -3.45 4.99
CA PHE A 66 -3.62 -2.97 6.36
C PHE A 66 -2.84 -1.66 6.57
N SER A 67 -2.98 -1.07 7.76
CA SER A 67 -2.13 0.05 8.16
C SER A 67 -0.90 -0.48 8.89
N ASP A 68 0.29 -0.04 8.49
CA ASP A 68 1.60 -0.46 9.02
C ASP A 68 2.26 0.54 9.99
N VAL A 69 1.51 1.55 10.44
CA VAL A 69 2.02 2.62 11.31
C VAL A 69 2.50 2.16 12.70
N ASP A 70 1.97 1.04 13.20
CA ASP A 70 2.25 0.50 14.54
C ASP A 70 2.90 -0.92 14.45
N LEU A 71 3.56 -1.24 13.34
CA LEU A 71 4.28 -2.51 13.12
C LEU A 71 5.73 -2.47 13.61
#